data_AF-X0U3Q0-F1
#
_entry.id   AF-X0U3Q0-F1
#
_cell.length_a   1.000
_cell.length_b   1.000
_cell.length_c   1.000
_cell.angle_alpha   90.00
_cell.angle_beta   90.00
_cell.angle_gamma   90.00
#
_symmetry.space_group_name_H-M   'P 1'
#
loop_
_entity.id
_entity.type
_entity.pdbx_description
1 polymer ?
#
loop_
_entity_poly.entity_id
_entity_poly.type
_entity_poly.pdbx_seq_one_letter_code
_entity_poly.pdbx_strand_id
1 'polypeptide(L)'
;YYCHLPIRWQMRAPLVQAPNMQIDNPALEHRLALWMSHYYGARAVFIWAGNAHTFGKDFWQTLTLSDKPSNFPYAGVHNGNGWIVYPTPDGTGTLPSLRLKVIRDGLEDIALMKAARKRLTAGSIRGERAARLEKLLNPVPGLFVHPHYFDRLPETLLRRRQAILMLLRP
;
A
#
# COMPACT_ATOMS: atom_id res chain seq x y z
N TYR A 1 6.91 8.96 -2.10
CA TYR A 1 7.07 8.91 -3.56
C TYR A 1 7.40 7.47 -3.92
N TYR A 2 6.45 6.70 -4.45
CA TYR A 2 6.68 5.33 -4.92
C TYR A 2 6.95 5.35 -6.42
N CYS A 3 8.07 5.95 -6.78
CA CYS A 3 8.62 5.89 -8.13
C CYS A 3 10.13 5.71 -7.99
N HIS A 4 10.53 4.58 -7.41
CA HIS A 4 11.86 3.97 -7.52
C HIS A 4 13.11 4.82 -7.18
N LEU A 5 12.94 6.06 -6.71
CA LEU A 5 14.01 6.95 -6.29
C LEU A 5 13.61 7.61 -4.96
N PRO A 6 14.06 7.08 -3.81
CA PRO A 6 13.85 7.71 -2.52
C PRO A 6 14.77 8.92 -2.35
N ILE A 7 14.21 9.97 -1.74
CA ILE A 7 14.98 11.07 -1.16
C ILE A 7 15.67 10.48 0.08
N ARG A 8 17.01 10.33 0.04
CA ARG A 8 17.92 9.64 1.00
C ARG A 8 18.11 8.12 0.75
N TRP A 9 18.83 7.80 -0.34
CA TRP A 9 19.14 6.45 -0.78
C TRP A 9 20.22 5.74 0.06
N GLN A 10 19.97 4.49 0.45
CA GLN A 10 20.97 3.54 0.98
C GLN A 10 20.75 2.17 0.30
N MET A 11 21.78 1.65 -0.40
CA MET A 11 21.75 0.34 -1.10
C MET A 11 21.92 -0.84 -0.13
N ARG A 12 21.08 -0.94 0.90
CA ARG A 12 21.19 -2.03 1.90
C ARG A 12 20.50 -3.33 1.46
N ALA A 13 19.52 -3.25 0.57
CA ALA A 13 18.79 -4.39 0.04
C ALA A 13 18.19 -4.03 -1.34
N PRO A 14 17.92 -5.02 -2.22
CA PRO A 14 17.23 -4.78 -3.48
C PRO A 14 15.85 -4.15 -3.27
N LEU A 15 15.52 -3.14 -4.07
CA LEU A 15 14.23 -2.45 -4.01
C LEU A 15 13.03 -3.40 -4.17
N VAL A 16 13.20 -4.48 -4.94
CA VAL A 16 12.17 -5.53 -5.15
C VAL A 16 11.81 -6.29 -3.87
N GLN A 17 12.59 -6.15 -2.80
CA GLN A 17 12.30 -6.75 -1.51
C GLN A 17 11.49 -5.82 -0.59
N ALA A 18 11.27 -4.56 -0.97
CA ALA A 18 10.37 -3.66 -0.26
C ALA A 18 8.95 -3.71 -0.87
N PRO A 19 7.88 -3.51 -0.07
CA PRO A 19 6.52 -3.53 -0.59
C PRO A 19 6.31 -2.39 -1.58
N ASN A 20 5.69 -2.71 -2.73
CA ASN A 20 5.47 -1.77 -3.82
C ASN A 20 4.04 -1.87 -4.40
N MET A 21 3.71 -0.97 -5.33
CA MET A 21 2.37 -0.80 -5.92
C MET A 21 2.29 -1.20 -7.40
N GLN A 22 3.16 -2.11 -7.85
CA GLN A 22 3.21 -2.61 -9.23
C GLN A 22 2.15 -3.68 -9.47
N ILE A 23 1.81 -3.98 -10.73
CA ILE A 23 0.71 -4.93 -11.04
C ILE A 23 1.00 -6.37 -10.62
N ASP A 24 2.28 -6.71 -10.56
CA ASP A 24 2.83 -8.03 -10.26
C ASP A 24 3.18 -8.21 -8.77
N ASN A 25 3.13 -7.15 -7.95
CA ASN A 25 3.27 -7.32 -6.50
C ASN A 25 2.03 -8.01 -5.90
N PRO A 26 2.20 -8.83 -4.85
CA PRO A 26 1.09 -9.30 -4.03
C PRO A 26 0.24 -8.13 -3.52
N ALA A 27 -1.08 -8.33 -3.49
CA ALA A 27 -2.03 -7.30 -3.01
C ALA A 27 -1.70 -6.78 -1.60
N LEU A 28 -1.15 -7.64 -0.73
CA LEU A 28 -0.67 -7.25 0.59
C LEU A 28 0.31 -6.07 0.54
N GLU A 29 1.23 -6.06 -0.43
CA GLU A 29 2.30 -5.07 -0.49
C GLU A 29 1.77 -3.65 -0.75
N HIS A 30 0.75 -3.51 -1.60
CA HIS A 30 0.12 -2.21 -1.87
C HIS A 30 -0.46 -1.59 -0.59
N ARG A 31 -1.03 -2.44 0.26
CA ARG A 31 -1.63 -2.04 1.53
C ARG A 31 -0.57 -1.80 2.60
N LEU A 32 0.41 -2.69 2.70
CA LEU A 32 1.51 -2.63 3.67
C LEU A 32 2.39 -1.39 3.45
N ALA A 33 2.63 -0.99 2.21
CA ALA A 33 3.32 0.25 1.87
C ALA A 33 2.71 1.48 2.57
N LEU A 34 1.37 1.54 2.66
CA LEU A 34 0.67 2.62 3.37
C LEU A 34 0.81 2.50 4.89
N TRP A 35 0.74 1.30 5.45
CA TRP A 35 0.97 1.05 6.88
C TRP A 35 2.39 1.45 7.31
N MET A 36 3.40 1.07 6.53
CA MET A 36 4.79 1.47 6.77
C MET A 36 4.95 2.99 6.66
N SER A 37 4.38 3.60 5.62
CA SER A 37 4.40 5.06 5.45
C SER A 37 3.80 5.79 6.66
N HIS A 38 2.65 5.30 7.16
CA HIS A 38 2.01 5.85 8.34
C HIS A 38 2.88 5.68 9.61
N TYR A 39 3.46 4.50 9.81
CA TYR A 39 4.36 4.22 10.94
C TYR A 39 5.58 5.14 10.98
N TYR A 40 6.22 5.36 9.82
CA TYR A 40 7.38 6.26 9.70
C TYR A 40 6.99 7.76 9.66
N GLY A 41 5.73 8.11 9.93
CA GLY A 41 5.29 9.49 10.06
C GLY A 41 5.06 10.22 8.74
N ALA A 42 4.95 9.51 7.62
CA ALA A 42 4.61 10.14 6.34
C ALA A 42 3.20 10.74 6.40
N ARG A 43 3.05 11.97 5.91
CA ARG A 43 1.75 12.66 5.85
C ARG A 43 0.93 12.28 4.62
N ALA A 44 1.60 11.96 3.53
CA ALA A 44 1.00 11.59 2.27
C ALA A 44 1.88 10.58 1.54
N VAL A 45 1.23 9.76 0.72
CA VAL A 45 1.89 8.87 -0.24
C VAL A 45 1.50 9.33 -1.63
N PHE A 46 2.51 9.56 -2.46
CA PHE A 46 2.33 10.01 -3.83
C PHE A 46 2.71 8.88 -4.80
N ILE A 47 1.80 8.61 -5.72
CA ILE A 47 1.99 7.69 -6.85
C ILE A 47 2.14 8.57 -8.10
N TRP A 48 3.27 8.43 -8.79
CA TRP A 48 3.68 9.39 -9.82
C TRP A 48 2.76 9.43 -11.04
N ALA A 49 2.14 8.31 -11.39
CA ALA A 49 1.19 8.26 -12.50
C ALA A 49 0.14 7.19 -12.26
N GLY A 50 -1.10 7.63 -12.05
CA GLY A 50 -2.27 6.77 -11.88
C GLY A 50 -3.05 6.52 -13.17
N ASN A 51 -2.83 7.34 -14.20
CA ASN A 51 -3.56 7.35 -15.47
C ASN A 51 -2.69 7.82 -16.65
N ALA A 52 -1.35 7.75 -16.53
CA ALA A 52 -0.44 8.35 -17.51
C ALA A 52 -0.22 7.49 -18.77
N HIS A 53 -1.13 6.56 -19.08
CA HIS A 53 -1.01 5.70 -20.26
C HIS A 53 -2.02 6.08 -21.34
N THR A 54 -1.50 6.27 -22.54
CA THR A 54 -2.28 6.27 -23.79
C THR A 54 -2.47 4.82 -24.21
N PHE A 55 -3.48 4.17 -23.63
CA PHE A 55 -3.85 2.81 -24.04
C PHE A 55 -4.29 2.82 -25.51
N GLY A 56 -3.76 1.88 -26.29
CA GLY A 56 -4.20 1.66 -27.67
C GLY A 56 -5.68 1.25 -27.73
N LYS A 57 -6.31 1.44 -28.89
CA LYS A 57 -7.72 1.01 -29.11
C LYS A 57 -7.89 -0.50 -28.92
N ASP A 58 -6.83 -1.25 -29.12
CA ASP A 58 -6.70 -2.70 -29.02
C ASP A 58 -6.14 -3.16 -27.66
N PHE A 59 -6.05 -2.26 -26.66
CA PHE A 59 -5.45 -2.55 -25.35
C PHE A 59 -5.96 -3.86 -24.72
N TRP A 60 -7.28 -4.09 -24.76
CA TRP A 60 -7.89 -5.27 -24.18
C TRP A 60 -7.55 -6.57 -24.91
N GLN A 61 -7.08 -6.47 -26.16
CA GLN A 61 -6.72 -7.59 -27.02
C GLN A 61 -5.20 -7.83 -27.04
N THR A 62 -4.39 -6.78 -26.85
CA THR A 62 -2.94 -6.82 -27.06
C THR A 62 -2.09 -6.53 -25.83
N LEU A 63 -2.70 -6.30 -24.66
CA LEU A 63 -1.96 -6.06 -23.42
C LEU A 63 -0.97 -7.21 -23.13
N THR A 64 0.31 -6.87 -23.21
CA THR A 64 1.42 -7.73 -22.81
C THR A 64 2.27 -6.97 -21.79
N LEU A 65 2.56 -7.60 -20.65
CA LEU A 65 3.48 -7.05 -19.66
C LEU A 65 4.92 -7.19 -20.17
N SER A 66 5.73 -6.14 -20.02
CA SER A 66 7.12 -6.15 -20.47
C SER A 66 7.99 -6.92 -19.47
N ASP A 67 8.79 -7.85 -19.96
CA ASP A 67 9.88 -8.48 -19.21
C ASP A 67 11.18 -7.67 -19.28
N LYS A 68 11.24 -6.67 -20.16
CA LYS A 68 12.40 -5.80 -20.33
C LYS A 68 12.54 -4.83 -19.15
N PRO A 69 13.75 -4.65 -18.62
CA PRO A 69 14.05 -3.58 -17.67
C PRO A 69 13.70 -2.21 -18.22
N SER A 70 13.34 -1.29 -17.35
CA SER A 70 13.13 0.11 -17.71
C SER A 70 14.43 0.75 -18.21
N ASN A 71 14.33 1.66 -19.17
CA ASN A 71 15.47 2.46 -19.64
C ASN A 71 15.94 3.51 -18.62
N PHE A 72 15.20 3.71 -17.52
CA PHE A 72 15.64 4.61 -16.45
C PHE A 72 16.80 3.99 -15.65
N PRO A 73 17.86 4.75 -15.33
CA PRO A 73 18.96 4.23 -14.54
C PRO A 73 18.47 3.69 -13.20
N TYR A 74 18.90 2.48 -12.84
CA TYR A 74 18.50 1.77 -11.61
C TYR A 74 17.02 1.39 -11.52
N ALA A 75 16.26 1.59 -12.60
CA ALA A 75 14.90 1.12 -12.73
C ALA A 75 14.93 -0.32 -13.28
N GLY A 76 14.32 -1.25 -12.53
CA GLY A 76 14.15 -2.64 -12.95
C GLY A 76 12.93 -2.83 -13.88
N VAL A 77 12.33 -4.02 -13.84
CA VAL A 77 11.04 -4.29 -14.49
C VAL A 77 9.92 -3.64 -13.66
N HIS A 78 9.05 -2.84 -14.30
CA HIS A 78 8.06 -1.99 -13.63
C HIS A 78 6.67 -2.15 -14.23
N ASN A 79 6.14 -3.36 -14.18
CA ASN A 79 4.82 -3.66 -14.74
C ASN A 79 3.71 -2.91 -14.00
N GLY A 80 2.76 -2.35 -14.75
CA GLY A 80 1.69 -1.56 -14.15
C GLY A 80 2.12 -0.22 -13.59
N ASN A 81 3.39 0.19 -13.78
CA ASN A 81 3.87 1.48 -13.34
C ASN A 81 3.39 2.56 -14.31
N GLY A 82 2.69 3.56 -13.79
CA GLY A 82 2.11 4.65 -14.59
C GLY A 82 0.59 4.55 -14.80
N TRP A 83 -0.04 3.43 -14.41
CA TRP A 83 -1.49 3.30 -14.43
C TRP A 83 -1.98 2.47 -13.24
N ILE A 84 -3.06 2.93 -12.63
CA ILE A 84 -3.84 2.24 -11.59
C ILE A 84 -5.31 2.12 -12.02
N VAL A 85 -5.68 2.77 -13.12
CA VAL A 85 -6.97 2.63 -13.76
C VAL A 85 -6.79 2.12 -15.18
N TYR A 86 -7.86 1.58 -15.75
CA TYR A 86 -7.91 1.03 -17.11
C TYR A 86 -8.92 1.81 -17.95
N PRO A 87 -8.83 1.78 -19.29
CA PRO A 87 -9.87 2.39 -20.13
C PRO A 87 -11.11 1.48 -20.12
N THR A 88 -12.31 2.02 -20.32
CA THR A 88 -13.47 1.18 -20.66
C THR A 88 -13.23 0.47 -22.00
N PRO A 89 -13.90 -0.67 -22.31
CA PRO A 89 -13.71 -1.37 -23.58
C PRO A 89 -13.99 -0.53 -24.83
N ASP A 90 -14.87 0.46 -24.72
CA ASP A 90 -15.19 1.44 -25.78
C ASP A 90 -14.21 2.64 -25.83
N GLY A 91 -13.27 2.72 -24.89
CA GLY A 91 -12.27 3.79 -24.78
C GLY A 91 -12.81 5.15 -24.32
N THR A 92 -14.08 5.27 -23.95
CA THR A 92 -14.72 6.55 -23.62
C THR A 92 -14.58 6.95 -22.15
N GLY A 93 -14.19 6.01 -21.28
CA GLY A 93 -14.18 6.17 -19.84
C GLY A 93 -13.05 5.43 -19.13
N THR A 94 -13.15 5.37 -17.81
CA THR A 94 -12.14 4.81 -16.92
C THR A 94 -12.74 3.75 -15.99
N LEU A 95 -12.05 2.62 -15.84
CA LEU A 95 -12.39 1.53 -14.95
C LEU A 95 -11.39 1.46 -13.77
N PRO A 96 -11.86 1.32 -12.52
CA PRO A 96 -10.98 1.15 -11.38
C PRO A 96 -10.33 -0.23 -11.39
N SER A 97 -9.01 -0.30 -11.19
CA SER A 97 -8.34 -1.60 -11.03
C SER A 97 -8.64 -2.23 -9.67
N LEU A 98 -8.37 -3.53 -9.56
CA LEU A 98 -8.27 -4.20 -8.27
C LEU A 98 -7.24 -3.53 -7.35
N ARG A 99 -6.08 -3.14 -7.89
CA ARG A 99 -5.03 -2.42 -7.14
C ARG A 99 -5.55 -1.13 -6.51
N LEU A 100 -6.35 -0.35 -7.24
CA LEU A 100 -6.95 0.87 -6.71
C LEU A 100 -7.84 0.59 -5.50
N LYS A 101 -8.64 -0.47 -5.57
CA LYS A 101 -9.49 -0.91 -4.44
C LYS A 101 -8.65 -1.33 -3.25
N VAL A 102 -7.58 -2.10 -3.45
CA VAL A 102 -6.66 -2.52 -2.39
C VAL A 102 -5.93 -1.32 -1.75
N ILE A 103 -5.49 -0.34 -2.55
CA ILE A 103 -4.88 0.90 -2.07
C ILE A 103 -5.89 1.70 -1.23
N ARG A 104 -7.14 1.81 -1.70
CA ARG A 104 -8.23 2.45 -0.95
C ARG A 104 -8.44 1.76 0.40
N ASP A 105 -8.48 0.43 0.45
CA ASP A 105 -8.63 -0.33 1.69
C ASP A 105 -7.46 -0.06 2.67
N GLY A 106 -6.24 0.16 2.15
CA GLY A 106 -5.12 0.60 2.97
C GLY A 106 -5.27 2.02 3.52
N LEU A 107 -5.87 2.95 2.77
CA LEU A 107 -6.21 4.29 3.27
C LEU A 107 -7.28 4.24 4.36
N GLU A 108 -8.27 3.35 4.20
CA GLU A 108 -9.30 3.10 5.22
C GLU A 108 -8.67 2.58 6.52
N ASP A 109 -7.62 1.76 6.45
CA ASP A 109 -6.88 1.34 7.65
C ASP A 109 -6.17 2.50 8.35
N ILE A 110 -5.59 3.44 7.58
CA ILE A 110 -4.99 4.64 8.16
C ILE A 110 -6.05 5.48 8.85
N ALA A 111 -7.24 5.63 8.25
CA ALA A 111 -8.37 6.32 8.87
C ALA A 111 -8.80 5.63 10.17
N LEU A 112 -8.89 4.29 10.17
CA LEU A 112 -9.17 3.48 11.34
C LEU A 112 -8.13 3.69 12.45
N MET A 113 -6.83 3.64 12.14
CA MET A 113 -5.76 3.85 13.12
C MET A 113 -5.78 5.25 13.72
N LYS A 114 -6.06 6.28 12.90
CA LYS A 114 -6.25 7.66 13.38
C LYS A 114 -7.46 7.78 14.31
N ALA A 115 -8.59 7.18 13.95
CA ALA A 115 -9.78 7.17 14.79
C ALA A 115 -9.54 6.44 16.13
N ALA A 116 -8.83 5.30 16.10
CA ALA A 116 -8.43 4.56 17.28
C ALA A 116 -7.54 5.41 18.20
N ARG A 117 -6.51 6.06 17.64
CA ARG A 117 -5.61 6.94 18.39
C ARG A 117 -6.37 8.10 19.03
N LYS A 118 -7.28 8.74 18.30
CA LYS A 118 -8.13 9.83 18.83
C LYS A 118 -8.94 9.37 20.05
N ARG A 119 -9.53 8.18 20.02
CA ARG A 119 -10.30 7.62 21.15
C ARG A 119 -9.45 7.24 22.35
N LEU A 120 -8.21 6.77 22.13
CA LEU A 120 -7.24 6.56 23.21
C LEU A 120 -6.87 7.89 23.87
N THR A 121 -6.49 8.90 23.08
CA THR A 121 -6.10 10.22 23.60
C THR A 121 -7.26 10.92 24.32
N ALA A 122 -8.49 10.76 23.85
CA ALA A 122 -9.68 11.29 24.53
C ALA A 122 -10.09 10.50 25.79
N GLY A 123 -9.39 9.40 26.11
CA GLY A 123 -9.72 8.54 27.24
C GLY A 123 -11.07 7.82 27.11
N SER A 124 -11.61 7.69 25.90
CA SER A 124 -12.86 6.97 25.63
C SER A 124 -12.71 5.45 25.68
N ILE A 125 -11.47 4.96 25.63
CA ILE A 125 -11.10 3.55 25.80
C ILE A 125 -10.08 3.52 26.92
N ARG A 126 -10.29 2.66 27.94
CA ARG A 126 -9.49 2.65 29.18
C ARG A 126 -9.10 1.22 29.59
N GLY A 127 -8.22 1.13 30.58
CA GLY A 127 -7.77 -0.13 31.18
C GLY A 127 -7.11 -1.07 30.17
N GLU A 128 -7.33 -2.37 30.33
CA GLU A 128 -6.75 -3.41 29.48
C GLU A 128 -7.09 -3.22 27.99
N ARG A 129 -8.30 -2.72 27.70
CA ARG A 129 -8.74 -2.45 26.33
C ARG A 129 -7.88 -1.39 25.65
N ALA A 130 -7.49 -0.34 26.40
CA ALA A 130 -6.59 0.70 25.91
C ALA A 130 -5.19 0.15 25.66
N ALA A 131 -4.63 -0.57 26.63
CA ALA A 131 -3.30 -1.20 26.51
C ALA A 131 -3.22 -2.15 25.29
N ARG A 132 -4.26 -2.96 25.08
CA ARG A 132 -4.34 -3.86 23.92
C ARG A 132 -4.43 -3.09 22.60
N LEU A 133 -5.21 -2.01 22.56
CA LEU A 133 -5.33 -1.17 21.36
C LEU A 133 -4.01 -0.45 21.05
N GLU A 134 -3.32 0.08 22.04
CA GLU A 134 -1.98 0.67 21.87
C GLU A 134 -0.99 -0.31 21.25
N LYS A 135 -0.96 -1.56 21.75
CA LYS A 135 -0.12 -2.63 21.21
C LYS A 135 -0.46 -2.94 19.74
N LEU A 136 -1.74 -2.96 19.38
CA LEU A 136 -2.18 -3.23 18.00
C LEU A 136 -1.88 -2.08 17.04
N LEU A 137 -1.90 -0.85 17.52
CA LEU A 137 -1.55 0.34 16.73
C LEU A 137 -0.04 0.47 16.48
N ASN A 138 0.79 -0.28 17.20
CA ASN A 138 2.20 -0.41 16.85
C ASN A 138 2.40 -1.56 15.85
N PRO A 139 2.71 -1.27 14.57
CA PRO A 139 2.80 -2.31 13.57
C PRO A 139 4.01 -3.24 13.75
N VAL A 140 5.06 -2.80 14.44
CA VAL A 140 6.31 -3.56 14.61
C VAL A 140 6.34 -4.31 15.96
N PRO A 141 7.01 -5.47 16.05
CA PRO A 141 7.63 -6.23 14.95
C PRO A 141 6.61 -7.07 14.14
N GLY A 142 5.33 -7.09 14.55
CA GLY A 142 4.38 -8.12 14.10
C GLY A 142 3.92 -8.08 12.64
N LEU A 143 3.97 -6.92 11.96
CA LEU A 143 3.75 -6.85 10.50
C LEU A 143 5.07 -6.71 9.74
N PHE A 144 6.01 -5.98 10.31
CA PHE A 144 7.33 -5.78 9.76
C PHE A 144 8.31 -5.41 10.87
N VAL A 145 9.59 -5.69 10.63
CA VAL A 145 10.70 -5.21 11.47
C VAL A 145 11.49 -4.10 10.77
N HIS A 146 11.45 -4.08 9.44
CA HIS A 146 12.12 -3.12 8.58
C HIS A 146 11.42 -3.09 7.21
N PRO A 147 11.53 -2.03 6.38
CA PRO A 147 10.81 -1.95 5.11
C PRO A 147 11.06 -3.10 4.13
N HIS A 148 12.17 -3.84 4.29
CA HIS A 148 12.53 -5.01 3.46
C HIS A 148 12.29 -6.35 4.17
N TYR A 149 11.80 -6.32 5.42
CA TYR A 149 11.59 -7.52 6.26
C TYR A 149 10.21 -7.44 6.90
N PHE A 150 9.26 -8.09 6.24
CA PHE A 150 7.85 -8.05 6.60
C PHE A 150 7.18 -9.43 6.44
N ASP A 151 6.08 -9.61 7.18
CA ASP A 151 5.28 -10.82 7.06
C ASP A 151 4.56 -10.86 5.70
N ARG A 152 4.74 -11.95 4.97
CA ARG A 152 4.17 -12.16 3.64
C ARG A 152 2.73 -12.68 3.70
N LEU A 153 2.24 -13.08 4.88
CA LEU A 153 0.88 -13.59 5.09
C LEU A 153 -0.13 -12.44 5.23
N PRO A 154 -1.09 -12.29 4.30
CA PRO A 154 -2.09 -11.23 4.37
C PRO A 154 -2.94 -11.29 5.64
N GLU A 155 -3.15 -12.48 6.18
CA GLU A 155 -3.98 -12.72 7.35
C GLU A 155 -3.45 -12.01 8.60
N THR A 156 -2.14 -11.79 8.71
CA THR A 156 -1.56 -11.08 9.85
C THR A 156 -2.00 -9.62 9.87
N LEU A 157 -1.99 -8.94 8.72
CA LEU A 157 -2.52 -7.58 8.58
C LEU A 157 -4.04 -7.56 8.79
N LEU A 158 -4.76 -8.48 8.13
CA LEU A 158 -6.22 -8.52 8.19
C LEU A 158 -6.74 -8.80 9.61
N ARG A 159 -6.17 -9.76 10.32
CA ARG A 159 -6.51 -10.05 11.74
C ARG A 159 -6.20 -8.87 12.63
N ARG A 160 -5.06 -8.19 12.42
CA ARG A 160 -4.70 -7.00 13.20
C ARG A 160 -5.71 -5.88 13.01
N ARG A 161 -6.07 -5.57 11.76
CA ARG A 161 -7.12 -4.60 11.44
C ARG A 161 -8.44 -4.96 12.10
N GLN A 162 -8.85 -6.23 11.98
CA GLN A 162 -10.10 -6.70 12.59
C GLN A 162 -10.07 -6.56 14.12
N ALA A 163 -8.94 -6.86 14.77
CA ALA A 163 -8.78 -6.68 16.20
C ALA A 163 -8.89 -5.21 16.62
N ILE A 164 -8.32 -4.27 15.85
CA ILE A 164 -8.49 -2.83 16.08
C ILE A 164 -9.98 -2.47 16.00
N LEU A 165 -10.68 -2.88 14.94
CA LEU A 165 -12.11 -2.62 14.77
C LEU A 165 -12.95 -3.14 15.93
N MET A 166 -12.71 -4.38 16.38
CA MET A 166 -13.43 -4.97 17.51
C MET A 166 -13.22 -4.15 18.79
N LEU A 167 -12.01 -3.64 19.03
CA LEU A 167 -11.72 -2.78 20.17
C LEU A 167 -12.29 -1.36 20.05
N LEU A 168 -12.81 -0.96 18.89
CA LEU A 168 -13.54 0.30 18.71
C LEU A 168 -15.06 0.15 18.72
N ARG A 169 -15.63 -1.07 18.75
CA ARG A 169 -17.08 -1.21 18.93
C ARG A 169 -17.50 -0.59 20.28
N PRO A 170 -18.71 -0.06 20.45
CA PRO A 170 -19.15 0.39 21.77
C PRO A 170 -18.93 -0.72 22.81
#